data_AF-A0AA43QPP1-F1
#
_entry.id   AF-A0AA43QPP1-F1
#
_cell.length_a   1.000
_cell.length_b   1.000
_cell.length_c   1.000
_cell.angle_alpha   90.00
_cell.angle_beta   90.00
_cell.angle_gamma   90.00
#
_symmetry.space_group_name_H-M   'P 1'
#
loop_
_entity.id
_entity.type
_entity.pdbx_description
1 polymer ?
#
loop_
_entity_poly.entity_id
_entity_poly.type
_entity_poly.pdbx_seq_one_letter_code
_entity_poly.pdbx_strand_id
1 'polypeptide(L)'
;MASKLSIPSQVPLRSQPLLRPHRRQPFLYASTPLICHRGLRTPRFLNPLLGKSSDDNGNPPSEEYAQEMTVSRMKAEQQRKLKKSFRSQLFESTADRVQRERERETWYSENKPTTMFWRNTAIMASTVLMTALGWVAGCIRPYEKDPNSTLKLEDVGWSEHNTSPHNLEAAWIDLCVLLGEENVTEREDDLYYHAKNEWINYNAKQHERPGLVCYPETTEQVSAIMKMAHKRKLPVTGYSGGTSLEGQFTPTRGGISVDFRRMDRIVRLDKEDMDVVVQPSVGWEDLNEELAKDGLFFPPDPGPGAQIGGMVGTGCSGTNAYRYGTMRDWVLSLTVVLADGTIMKTKQRPRKSSAGYDLTRTFIGSEGTLGLVTEATLKLTNKPKNERVAVTSFGSIREAAQLVSKVVSDGVPIQAVEILDDVQMKCINDSGSTSRHWKEAPTLFFKFAGTRTGVQESIDIVKNMAKKQGCKGFEFAESEDEAAELWSARKAALFSVLAKKRDENDHVWTTDVAVPISRLPDIIEQTKDDISSCGLLGTMVGHVGDGNFHGGTFS
;
A
#
# COMPACT_ATOMS: atom_id res chain seq x y z
N MET A 1 0.12 21.83 -53.50
CA MET A 1 1.24 22.78 -53.30
C MET A 1 1.63 22.74 -51.83
N ALA A 2 2.92 22.74 -51.51
CA ALA A 2 3.39 22.67 -50.13
C ALA A 2 3.65 24.07 -49.56
N SER A 3 3.22 24.35 -48.33
CA SER A 3 3.65 25.50 -47.54
C SER A 3 4.12 25.02 -46.16
N LYS A 4 5.41 25.23 -45.88
CA LYS A 4 6.08 24.82 -44.65
C LYS A 4 5.61 25.68 -43.48
N LEU A 5 5.32 25.05 -42.34
CA LEU A 5 5.32 25.72 -41.04
C LEU A 5 6.51 25.20 -40.24
N SER A 6 7.31 26.13 -39.72
CA SER A 6 8.60 25.86 -39.08
C SER A 6 8.46 25.94 -37.56
N ILE A 7 8.99 24.92 -36.87
CA ILE A 7 8.99 24.84 -35.41
C ILE A 7 10.24 25.55 -34.87
N PRO A 8 10.13 26.56 -33.98
CA PRO A 8 11.28 27.13 -33.30
C PRO A 8 11.85 26.19 -32.23
N SER A 9 13.18 26.18 -32.12
CA SER A 9 13.95 25.26 -31.28
C SER A 9 13.96 25.61 -29.79
N GLN A 10 13.85 24.56 -28.96
CA GLN A 10 14.47 24.34 -27.63
C GLN A 10 14.99 25.56 -26.84
N VAL A 11 14.40 25.81 -25.67
CA VAL A 11 14.96 26.66 -24.61
C VAL A 11 15.83 25.82 -23.67
N PRO A 12 17.08 26.22 -23.35
CA PRO A 12 17.96 25.44 -22.48
C PRO A 12 17.62 25.64 -20.99
N LEU A 13 17.41 24.54 -20.27
CA LEU A 13 17.26 24.53 -18.81
C LEU A 13 18.56 24.97 -18.11
N ARG A 14 18.51 26.10 -17.40
CA ARG A 14 19.61 26.53 -16.50
C ARG A 14 19.65 25.64 -15.26
N SER A 15 20.77 24.93 -15.08
CA SER A 15 21.10 24.24 -13.83
C SER A 15 21.38 25.22 -12.70
N GLN A 16 20.61 25.16 -11.60
CA GLN A 16 20.99 25.78 -10.32
C GLN A 16 21.73 24.75 -9.42
N PRO A 17 22.69 25.19 -8.58
CA PRO A 17 23.52 24.29 -7.80
C PRO A 17 22.79 23.70 -6.58
N LEU A 18 22.95 22.39 -6.38
CA LEU A 18 22.45 21.66 -5.20
C LEU A 18 23.10 22.17 -3.90
N LEU A 19 22.27 22.62 -2.96
CA LEU A 19 22.68 22.94 -1.59
C LEU A 19 23.09 21.67 -0.84
N ARG A 20 24.24 21.70 -0.16
CA ARG A 20 24.77 20.58 0.63
C ARG A 20 23.91 20.35 1.89
N PRO A 21 23.63 19.10 2.29
CA PRO A 21 22.99 18.82 3.56
C PRO A 21 23.93 19.11 4.74
N HIS A 22 23.46 19.88 5.72
CA HIS A 22 24.19 20.10 6.98
C HIS A 22 24.29 18.82 7.82
N ARG A 23 25.48 18.57 8.38
CA ARG A 23 25.72 17.53 9.39
C ARG A 23 24.78 17.71 10.58
N ARG A 24 23.98 16.69 10.91
CA ARG A 24 23.37 16.55 12.24
C ARG A 24 24.32 15.78 13.16
N GLN A 25 24.55 16.31 14.35
CA GLN A 25 25.22 15.58 15.44
C GLN A 25 24.23 14.60 16.09
N PRO A 26 24.70 13.45 16.62
CA PRO A 26 23.86 12.55 17.40
C PRO A 26 23.66 13.08 18.82
N PHE A 27 22.41 13.13 19.28
CA PHE A 27 22.12 13.33 20.71
C PHE A 27 22.35 12.02 21.47
N LEU A 28 23.16 12.08 22.53
CA LEU A 28 23.35 10.97 23.47
C LEU A 28 22.07 10.75 24.28
N TYR A 29 21.68 9.49 24.46
CA TYR A 29 20.86 9.04 25.59
C TYR A 29 21.74 8.19 26.50
N ALA A 30 21.87 8.60 27.77
CA ALA A 30 22.57 7.85 28.80
C ALA A 30 21.93 8.09 30.17
N SER A 31 21.26 7.06 30.72
CA SER A 31 20.80 7.04 32.12
C SER A 31 20.52 5.60 32.61
N THR A 32 21.61 4.91 32.96
CA THR A 32 21.71 3.89 34.04
C THR A 32 22.49 4.54 35.22
N PRO A 33 22.68 3.98 36.45
CA PRO A 33 22.80 2.56 36.91
C PRO A 33 21.74 2.22 38.00
N LEU A 34 21.79 1.24 38.94
CA LEU A 34 22.74 0.19 39.43
C LEU A 34 22.07 -1.20 39.31
N ILE A 35 22.72 -2.38 39.26
CA ILE A 35 23.87 -3.01 39.97
C ILE A 35 23.55 -3.58 41.37
N CYS A 36 23.48 -4.92 41.48
CA CYS A 36 24.24 -5.69 42.47
C CYS A 36 24.47 -7.16 42.03
N HIS A 37 25.40 -7.86 42.68
CA HIS A 37 26.13 -9.05 42.18
C HIS A 37 25.66 -10.43 42.72
N ARG A 38 26.19 -11.49 42.06
CA ARG A 38 26.38 -12.92 42.43
C ARG A 38 25.43 -13.88 41.69
N GLY A 39 25.87 -15.04 41.19
CA GLY A 39 27.24 -15.60 41.14
C GLY A 39 27.29 -16.93 40.35
N LEU A 40 28.49 -17.34 39.93
CA LEU A 40 28.73 -18.56 39.15
C LEU A 40 28.38 -19.85 39.91
N ARG A 41 27.76 -20.84 39.24
CA ARG A 41 27.98 -22.29 39.45
C ARG A 41 27.46 -23.16 38.30
N THR A 42 28.16 -24.27 38.09
CA THR A 42 28.04 -25.27 37.02
C THR A 42 26.84 -26.22 37.16
N PRO A 43 26.31 -26.81 36.06
CA PRO A 43 25.53 -28.05 36.12
C PRO A 43 26.45 -29.26 36.35
N ARG A 44 25.98 -30.23 37.15
CA ARG A 44 26.71 -31.48 37.45
C ARG A 44 26.41 -32.56 36.40
N PHE A 45 27.43 -33.32 36.02
CA PHE A 45 27.25 -34.64 35.43
C PHE A 45 26.75 -35.64 36.49
N LEU A 46 25.82 -36.51 36.11
CA LEU A 46 25.39 -37.67 36.88
C LEU A 46 26.26 -38.89 36.51
N ASN A 47 26.61 -39.70 37.51
CA ASN A 47 27.36 -40.93 37.38
C ASN A 47 26.87 -41.89 38.48
N PRO A 48 26.69 -43.20 38.19
CA PRO A 48 27.32 -44.21 39.04
C PRO A 48 28.02 -45.30 38.20
N LEU A 49 29.31 -45.52 38.41
CA LEU A 49 29.89 -46.50 39.35
C LEU A 49 29.77 -47.97 38.90
N LEU A 50 30.91 -48.50 38.44
CA LEU A 50 31.22 -49.94 38.44
C LEU A 50 31.56 -50.39 39.87
N GLY A 51 30.97 -51.51 40.31
CA GLY A 51 31.30 -52.19 41.57
C GLY A 51 31.14 -53.70 41.40
N LYS A 52 32.12 -54.47 41.90
CA LYS A 52 32.13 -55.95 41.88
C LYS A 52 31.64 -56.50 43.22
N SER A 53 30.87 -57.59 43.20
CA SER A 53 31.11 -58.84 43.97
C SER A 53 29.91 -59.79 43.87
N SER A 54 30.13 -61.08 44.22
CA SER A 54 29.15 -62.05 44.78
C SER A 54 27.86 -62.34 43.97
N ASP A 55 27.45 -63.59 43.71
CA ASP A 55 27.96 -64.93 44.04
C ASP A 55 27.50 -65.90 42.93
N ASP A 56 28.17 -67.04 42.76
CA ASP A 56 27.46 -68.25 42.32
C ASP A 56 28.13 -69.53 42.84
N ASN A 57 27.33 -70.51 43.26
CA ASN A 57 27.74 -71.75 43.93
C ASN A 57 27.18 -72.94 43.12
N GLY A 58 28.00 -73.89 42.67
CA GLY A 58 27.48 -74.91 41.73
C GLY A 58 28.21 -76.23 41.44
N ASN A 59 29.36 -76.53 42.08
CA ASN A 59 30.01 -77.87 42.12
C ASN A 59 30.43 -78.60 40.80
N PRO A 60 31.32 -79.63 40.89
CA PRO A 60 32.23 -80.01 39.79
C PRO A 60 32.10 -81.48 39.34
N PRO A 61 33.03 -81.94 38.48
CA PRO A 61 33.62 -83.28 38.61
C PRO A 61 35.15 -83.27 38.81
N SER A 62 35.67 -84.39 39.33
CA SER A 62 37.09 -84.77 39.43
C SER A 62 37.69 -85.08 38.03
N GLU A 63 38.97 -85.43 37.80
CA GLU A 63 40.00 -86.04 38.66
C GLU A 63 41.43 -85.79 38.08
N GLU A 64 42.38 -85.44 38.95
CA GLU A 64 43.73 -86.03 39.06
C GLU A 64 44.55 -86.46 37.81
N TYR A 65 45.51 -85.61 37.35
CA TYR A 65 46.94 -85.96 37.08
C TYR A 65 47.74 -84.75 36.54
N ALA A 66 49.06 -84.74 36.76
CA ALA A 66 50.12 -83.83 36.22
C ALA A 66 50.49 -82.56 37.02
N GLN A 67 51.35 -82.71 38.05
CA GLN A 67 51.90 -81.58 38.82
C GLN A 67 53.41 -81.62 39.12
N GLU A 68 54.23 -82.39 38.36
CA GLU A 68 55.61 -82.74 38.79
C GLU A 68 56.79 -82.29 37.89
N MET A 69 56.60 -81.36 36.93
CA MET A 69 57.70 -80.94 36.02
C MET A 69 58.26 -79.51 36.19
N THR A 70 57.61 -78.63 36.95
CA THR A 70 57.88 -77.17 36.84
C THR A 70 58.99 -76.64 37.76
N VAL A 71 59.40 -77.38 38.79
CA VAL A 71 60.26 -76.85 39.89
C VAL A 71 61.77 -76.94 39.60
N SER A 72 62.22 -77.87 38.74
CA SER A 72 63.65 -78.11 38.53
C SER A 72 64.38 -77.10 37.63
N ARG A 73 63.68 -76.32 36.78
CA ARG A 73 64.34 -75.37 35.86
C ARG A 73 64.82 -74.08 36.53
N MET A 74 64.12 -73.58 37.56
CA MET A 74 64.42 -72.25 38.13
C MET A 74 65.71 -72.20 38.96
N LYS A 75 66.25 -73.32 39.43
CA LYS A 75 67.47 -73.37 40.26
C LYS A 75 68.78 -73.31 39.47
N ALA A 76 68.76 -73.47 38.14
CA ALA A 76 69.98 -73.52 37.32
C ALA A 76 70.50 -72.13 36.87
N GLU A 77 69.62 -71.14 36.66
CA GLU A 77 70.03 -69.83 36.13
C GLU A 77 70.68 -68.91 37.18
N GLN A 78 70.39 -69.14 38.46
CA GLN A 78 70.78 -68.22 39.53
C GLN A 78 72.27 -68.28 39.93
N GLN A 79 73.03 -69.28 39.46
CA GLN A 79 74.48 -69.41 39.70
C GLN A 79 75.38 -68.79 38.61
N ARG A 80 74.83 -68.38 37.45
CA ARG A 80 75.65 -67.97 36.29
C ARG A 80 76.09 -66.49 36.29
N LYS A 81 75.54 -65.65 37.18
CA LYS A 81 75.97 -64.25 37.37
C LYS A 81 76.90 -64.12 38.58
N LEU A 82 78.23 -64.06 38.36
CA LEU A 82 79.23 -63.27 39.12
C LEU A 82 80.68 -63.64 38.75
N LYS A 83 81.29 -62.93 37.78
CA LYS A 83 82.75 -62.62 37.67
C LYS A 83 83.09 -61.91 36.33
N LYS A 84 83.05 -60.57 36.33
CA LYS A 84 83.83 -59.71 35.41
C LYS A 84 84.25 -58.45 36.18
N SER A 85 85.46 -57.95 35.93
CA SER A 85 86.07 -56.88 36.73
C SER A 85 85.74 -55.47 36.20
N PHE A 86 85.47 -54.54 37.13
CA PHE A 86 84.97 -53.18 36.90
C PHE A 86 85.78 -52.35 35.89
N ARG A 87 87.12 -52.52 35.83
CA ARG A 87 87.97 -51.77 34.89
C ARG A 87 87.69 -52.05 33.41
N SER A 88 87.18 -53.24 33.06
CA SER A 88 86.83 -53.56 31.66
C SER A 88 85.64 -52.73 31.18
N GLN A 89 84.65 -52.52 32.06
CA GLN A 89 83.37 -51.89 31.74
C GLN A 89 83.51 -50.40 31.41
N LEU A 90 84.53 -49.72 31.94
CA LEU A 90 84.73 -48.28 31.73
C LEU A 90 85.31 -47.95 30.35
N PHE A 91 86.23 -48.79 29.85
CA PHE A 91 86.84 -48.59 28.53
C PHE A 91 85.90 -48.98 27.38
N GLU A 92 85.15 -50.09 27.52
CA GLU A 92 84.08 -50.48 26.58
C GLU A 92 83.03 -49.35 26.45
N SER A 93 82.55 -48.81 27.58
CA SER A 93 81.57 -47.71 27.63
C SER A 93 81.98 -46.45 26.83
N THR A 94 83.27 -46.12 26.81
CA THR A 94 83.77 -44.90 26.16
C THR A 94 83.89 -45.09 24.64
N ALA A 95 84.36 -46.26 24.18
CA ALA A 95 84.42 -46.60 22.76
C ALA A 95 83.01 -46.70 22.15
N ASP A 96 82.10 -47.41 22.83
CA ASP A 96 80.70 -47.56 22.42
C ASP A 96 79.97 -46.23 22.30
N ARG A 97 80.35 -45.20 23.07
CA ARG A 97 79.69 -43.89 22.99
C ARG A 97 80.08 -43.12 21.73
N VAL A 98 81.36 -43.12 21.37
CA VAL A 98 81.87 -42.45 20.16
C VAL A 98 81.34 -43.13 18.90
N GLN A 99 81.26 -44.46 18.91
CA GLN A 99 80.73 -45.22 17.78
C GLN A 99 79.22 -44.95 17.56
N ARG A 100 78.42 -44.93 18.63
CA ARG A 100 76.98 -44.55 18.60
C ARG A 100 76.69 -43.08 18.29
N GLU A 101 77.70 -42.22 18.23
CA GLU A 101 77.55 -40.84 17.74
C GLU A 101 77.81 -40.78 16.23
N ARG A 102 78.90 -41.41 15.75
CA ARG A 102 79.18 -41.52 14.30
C ARG A 102 78.07 -42.23 13.52
N GLU A 103 77.61 -43.37 14.02
CA GLU A 103 76.50 -44.14 13.42
C GLU A 103 75.18 -43.32 13.37
N ARG A 104 75.01 -42.35 14.27
CA ARG A 104 73.83 -41.49 14.33
C ARG A 104 73.90 -40.35 13.32
N GLU A 105 75.09 -39.78 13.11
CA GLU A 105 75.31 -38.75 12.08
C GLU A 105 75.17 -39.33 10.66
N THR A 106 75.73 -40.52 10.41
CA THR A 106 75.52 -41.21 9.12
C THR A 106 74.04 -41.52 8.90
N TRP A 107 73.35 -42.07 9.90
CA TRP A 107 71.90 -42.30 9.86
C TRP A 107 71.10 -41.03 9.56
N TYR A 108 71.39 -39.89 10.21
CA TYR A 108 70.71 -38.62 9.90
C TYR A 108 71.00 -38.09 8.49
N SER A 109 72.17 -38.40 7.92
CA SER A 109 72.51 -38.01 6.55
C SER A 109 71.82 -38.89 5.48
N GLU A 110 71.72 -40.19 5.73
CA GLU A 110 71.14 -41.18 4.81
C GLU A 110 69.61 -41.23 4.90
N ASN A 111 69.04 -41.09 6.11
CA ASN A 111 67.59 -41.15 6.34
C ASN A 111 66.90 -39.78 6.27
N LYS A 112 67.52 -38.76 5.67
CA LYS A 112 66.90 -37.43 5.49
C LYS A 112 65.63 -37.56 4.63
N PRO A 113 64.42 -37.41 5.20
CA PRO A 113 63.22 -37.90 4.53
C PRO A 113 62.78 -36.92 3.44
N THR A 114 63.07 -37.26 2.19
CA THR A 114 62.61 -36.55 0.97
C THR A 114 61.08 -36.36 0.94
N THR A 115 60.36 -37.19 1.70
CA THR A 115 58.91 -37.09 1.91
C THR A 115 58.46 -35.74 2.44
N MET A 116 59.26 -34.96 3.20
CA MET A 116 58.78 -33.65 3.68
C MET A 116 58.66 -32.60 2.56
N PHE A 117 59.59 -32.56 1.61
CA PHE A 117 59.50 -31.66 0.45
C PHE A 117 58.34 -32.09 -0.45
N TRP A 118 58.30 -33.36 -0.86
CA TRP A 118 57.23 -33.89 -1.70
C TRP A 118 55.85 -33.80 -1.06
N ARG A 119 55.72 -33.99 0.27
CA ARG A 119 54.46 -33.79 0.99
C ARG A 119 54.02 -32.33 0.98
N ASN A 120 54.92 -31.38 1.23
CA ASN A 120 54.56 -29.96 1.24
C ASN A 120 54.21 -29.47 -0.17
N THR A 121 54.93 -29.92 -1.20
CA THR A 121 54.62 -29.63 -2.61
C THR A 121 53.30 -30.29 -3.04
N ALA A 122 53.03 -31.52 -2.64
CA ALA A 122 51.74 -32.18 -2.90
C ALA A 122 50.58 -31.47 -2.18
N ILE A 123 50.76 -31.00 -0.94
CA ILE A 123 49.76 -30.21 -0.21
C ILE A 123 49.49 -28.90 -0.96
N MET A 124 50.54 -28.11 -1.28
CA MET A 124 50.42 -26.89 -2.11
C MET A 124 49.67 -27.14 -3.42
N ALA A 125 50.10 -28.14 -4.20
CA ALA A 125 49.49 -28.49 -5.47
C ALA A 125 48.03 -28.91 -5.30
N SER A 126 47.70 -29.72 -4.29
CA SER A 126 46.33 -30.13 -4.00
C SER A 126 45.45 -28.96 -3.56
N THR A 127 45.98 -28.01 -2.79
CA THR A 127 45.27 -26.78 -2.40
C THR A 127 44.99 -25.92 -3.62
N VAL A 128 45.99 -25.63 -4.45
CA VAL A 128 45.82 -24.85 -5.69
C VAL A 128 44.83 -25.53 -6.64
N LEU A 129 44.92 -26.86 -6.81
CA LEU A 129 43.98 -27.62 -7.63
C LEU A 129 42.56 -27.58 -7.07
N MET A 130 42.38 -27.72 -5.75
CA MET A 130 41.07 -27.61 -5.10
C MET A 130 40.49 -26.19 -5.20
N THR A 131 41.31 -25.14 -5.08
CA THR A 131 40.86 -23.75 -5.29
C THR A 131 40.49 -23.50 -6.75
N ALA A 132 41.28 -24.01 -7.71
CA ALA A 132 40.99 -23.89 -9.14
C ALA A 132 39.72 -24.67 -9.53
N LEU A 133 39.56 -25.90 -9.05
CA LEU A 133 38.34 -26.70 -9.25
C LEU A 133 37.12 -26.07 -8.57
N GLY A 134 37.29 -25.49 -7.37
CA GLY A 134 36.23 -24.74 -6.69
C GLY A 134 35.83 -23.47 -7.44
N TRP A 135 36.80 -22.75 -8.01
CA TRP A 135 36.55 -21.59 -8.88
C TRP A 135 35.83 -21.99 -10.17
N VAL A 136 36.32 -23.01 -10.88
CA VAL A 136 35.67 -23.55 -12.09
C VAL A 136 34.27 -24.07 -11.79
N ALA A 137 34.06 -24.80 -10.70
CA ALA A 137 32.73 -25.25 -10.27
C ALA A 137 31.80 -24.06 -9.91
N GLY A 138 32.33 -23.01 -9.29
CA GLY A 138 31.62 -21.75 -9.03
C GLY A 138 31.36 -20.88 -10.27
N CYS A 139 32.08 -21.12 -11.38
CA CYS A 139 31.75 -20.54 -12.69
C CYS A 139 30.73 -21.40 -13.47
N ILE A 140 30.71 -22.72 -13.25
CA ILE A 140 29.77 -23.65 -13.89
C ILE A 140 28.38 -23.64 -13.21
N ARG A 141 28.32 -23.42 -11.89
CA ARG A 141 27.08 -23.11 -11.17
C ARG A 141 26.94 -21.60 -10.98
N PRO A 142 26.04 -20.90 -11.71
CA PRO A 142 25.71 -19.53 -11.35
C PRO A 142 25.17 -19.48 -9.92
N TYR A 143 25.62 -18.47 -9.17
CA TYR A 143 25.18 -18.21 -7.80
C TYR A 143 23.66 -17.91 -7.77
N GLU A 144 22.88 -18.75 -7.09
CA GLU A 144 21.47 -18.47 -6.81
C GLU A 144 21.36 -17.27 -5.86
N LYS A 145 20.65 -16.23 -6.31
CA LYS A 145 20.45 -14.99 -5.55
C LYS A 145 19.15 -15.06 -4.74
N ASP A 146 19.22 -15.07 -3.41
CA ASP A 146 18.27 -14.36 -2.53
C ASP A 146 18.82 -14.26 -1.09
N PRO A 147 18.61 -13.15 -0.34
CA PRO A 147 17.31 -12.89 0.31
C PRO A 147 16.93 -11.38 0.38
N ASN A 148 17.54 -10.52 -0.43
CA ASN A 148 17.43 -9.06 -0.35
C ASN A 148 17.17 -8.47 -1.76
N SER A 149 15.92 -8.50 -2.21
CA SER A 149 15.57 -8.03 -3.56
C SER A 149 15.86 -6.54 -3.75
N THR A 150 16.89 -6.25 -4.54
CA THR A 150 17.10 -4.97 -5.22
C THR A 150 16.88 -5.14 -6.74
N LEU A 151 15.92 -5.98 -7.12
CA LEU A 151 15.57 -6.22 -8.52
C LEU A 151 15.16 -4.89 -9.14
N LYS A 152 15.83 -4.46 -10.21
CA LYS A 152 15.43 -3.23 -10.89
C LYS A 152 14.06 -3.46 -11.52
N LEU A 153 13.26 -2.39 -11.67
CA LEU A 153 11.95 -2.50 -12.31
C LEU A 153 12.01 -3.06 -13.75
N GLU A 154 13.11 -2.83 -14.46
CA GLU A 154 13.39 -3.42 -15.79
C GLU A 154 13.66 -4.93 -15.75
N ASP A 155 14.13 -5.46 -14.62
CA ASP A 155 14.39 -6.89 -14.39
C ASP A 155 13.20 -7.61 -13.72
N VAL A 156 12.11 -6.89 -13.39
CA VAL A 156 10.87 -7.49 -12.88
C VAL A 156 10.15 -8.21 -14.02
N GLY A 157 10.18 -9.54 -13.99
CA GLY A 157 9.33 -10.36 -14.86
C GLY A 157 7.87 -10.10 -14.55
N TRP A 158 7.19 -9.33 -15.40
CA TRP A 158 5.74 -9.09 -15.30
C TRP A 158 4.99 -10.42 -15.35
N SER A 159 4.07 -10.65 -14.42
CA SER A 159 3.25 -11.85 -14.41
C SER A 159 2.31 -11.86 -15.62
N GLU A 160 2.54 -12.79 -16.56
CA GLU A 160 1.56 -13.07 -17.61
C GLU A 160 0.25 -13.56 -16.99
N HIS A 161 -0.82 -12.83 -17.26
CA HIS A 161 -2.19 -13.17 -16.84
C HIS A 161 -2.72 -14.30 -17.72
N ASN A 162 -3.39 -15.28 -17.13
CA ASN A 162 -3.99 -16.41 -17.84
C ASN A 162 -5.51 -16.27 -17.90
N THR A 163 -6.02 -15.46 -18.82
CA THR A 163 -7.46 -15.32 -19.09
C THR A 163 -7.94 -16.22 -20.23
N SER A 164 -7.30 -17.39 -20.42
CA SER A 164 -7.78 -18.38 -21.40
C SER A 164 -9.16 -18.93 -21.00
N PRO A 165 -10.04 -19.28 -21.96
CA PRO A 165 -11.38 -19.80 -21.68
C PRO A 165 -11.37 -20.98 -20.71
N HIS A 166 -10.51 -21.98 -20.92
CA HIS A 166 -10.35 -23.13 -20.02
C HIS A 166 -9.97 -22.72 -18.58
N ASN A 167 -9.20 -21.65 -18.38
CA ASN A 167 -8.87 -21.20 -17.02
C ASN A 167 -10.03 -20.42 -16.36
N LEU A 168 -10.85 -19.72 -17.15
CA LEU A 168 -12.08 -19.08 -16.70
C LEU A 168 -13.16 -20.13 -16.37
N GLU A 169 -13.39 -21.12 -17.23
CA GLU A 169 -14.29 -22.27 -16.99
C GLU A 169 -13.90 -23.02 -15.70
N ALA A 170 -12.60 -23.28 -15.51
CA ALA A 170 -12.12 -23.93 -14.29
C ALA A 170 -12.17 -23.01 -13.06
N ALA A 171 -12.12 -21.68 -13.23
CA ALA A 171 -12.32 -20.71 -12.14
C ALA A 171 -13.80 -20.55 -11.77
N TRP A 172 -14.73 -20.66 -12.74
CA TRP A 172 -16.17 -20.73 -12.49
C TRP A 172 -16.50 -21.86 -11.52
N ILE A 173 -16.03 -23.07 -11.82
CA ILE A 173 -16.25 -24.25 -10.96
C ILE A 173 -15.70 -24.00 -9.55
N ASP A 174 -14.48 -23.46 -9.41
CA ASP A 174 -13.92 -23.11 -8.10
C ASP A 174 -14.78 -22.06 -7.37
N LEU A 175 -15.23 -21.01 -8.07
CA LEU A 175 -16.05 -19.93 -7.50
C LEU A 175 -17.42 -20.43 -7.03
N CYS A 176 -18.09 -21.28 -7.81
CA CYS A 176 -19.37 -21.88 -7.42
C CYS A 176 -19.23 -22.77 -6.18
N VAL A 177 -18.09 -23.46 -6.01
CA VAL A 177 -17.79 -24.24 -4.78
C VAL A 177 -17.48 -23.33 -3.59
N LEU A 178 -16.82 -22.18 -3.81
CA LEU A 178 -16.43 -21.24 -2.75
C LEU A 178 -17.58 -20.35 -2.27
N LEU A 179 -18.51 -20.00 -3.17
CA LEU A 179 -19.52 -18.97 -2.94
C LEU A 179 -20.96 -19.52 -2.99
N GLY A 180 -21.24 -20.55 -3.79
CA GLY A 180 -22.57 -20.88 -4.28
C GLY A 180 -22.72 -20.47 -5.76
N GLU A 181 -23.46 -21.25 -6.55
CA GLU A 181 -23.66 -21.01 -7.99
C GLU A 181 -24.45 -19.71 -8.24
N GLU A 182 -25.38 -19.38 -7.34
CA GLU A 182 -26.17 -18.15 -7.34
C GLU A 182 -25.37 -16.87 -7.05
N ASN A 183 -24.06 -17.01 -6.79
CA ASN A 183 -23.14 -15.95 -6.40
C ASN A 183 -22.03 -15.73 -7.45
N VAL A 184 -22.15 -16.35 -8.63
CA VAL A 184 -21.25 -16.20 -9.78
C VAL A 184 -22.09 -16.00 -11.05
N THR A 185 -21.65 -15.16 -11.99
CA THR A 185 -22.34 -14.93 -13.26
C THR A 185 -21.37 -14.69 -14.43
N GLU A 186 -21.72 -15.25 -15.58
CA GLU A 186 -21.09 -15.07 -16.89
C GLU A 186 -22.07 -14.41 -17.89
N ARG A 187 -23.22 -13.92 -17.42
CA ARG A 187 -24.25 -13.30 -18.27
C ARG A 187 -23.72 -12.02 -18.91
N GLU A 188 -23.95 -11.86 -20.22
CA GLU A 188 -23.46 -10.72 -21.00
C GLU A 188 -23.82 -9.35 -20.38
N ASP A 189 -25.04 -9.20 -19.85
CA ASP A 189 -25.49 -7.97 -19.17
C ASP A 189 -24.61 -7.65 -17.94
N ASP A 190 -24.36 -8.65 -17.09
CA ASP A 190 -23.53 -8.49 -15.89
C ASP A 190 -22.09 -8.15 -16.29
N LEU A 191 -21.52 -8.84 -17.27
CA LEU A 191 -20.18 -8.55 -17.79
C LEU A 191 -20.08 -7.14 -18.40
N TYR A 192 -21.16 -6.63 -19.01
CA TYR A 192 -21.22 -5.30 -19.60
C TYR A 192 -21.24 -4.18 -18.54
N TYR A 193 -22.16 -4.25 -17.57
CA TYR A 193 -22.28 -3.22 -16.52
C TYR A 193 -21.09 -3.20 -15.56
N HIS A 194 -20.36 -4.31 -15.40
CA HIS A 194 -19.10 -4.35 -14.65
C HIS A 194 -17.87 -3.88 -15.47
N ALA A 195 -18.06 -3.46 -16.72
CA ALA A 195 -17.00 -2.91 -17.57
C ALA A 195 -17.20 -1.44 -17.94
N LYS A 196 -18.45 -0.94 -17.94
CA LYS A 196 -18.82 0.42 -18.36
C LYS A 196 -19.95 1.00 -17.50
N ASN A 197 -20.01 2.32 -17.45
CA ASN A 197 -21.19 3.10 -17.01
C ASN A 197 -21.45 4.24 -18.03
N GLU A 198 -22.47 5.06 -17.79
CA GLU A 198 -22.85 6.20 -18.65
C GLU A 198 -21.94 7.44 -18.49
N TRP A 199 -21.03 7.42 -17.51
CA TRP A 199 -20.24 8.57 -17.07
C TRP A 199 -18.76 8.52 -17.50
N ILE A 200 -18.29 7.34 -17.92
CA ILE A 200 -16.90 7.12 -18.33
C ILE A 200 -16.67 7.65 -19.75
N ASN A 201 -15.69 8.56 -19.90
CA ASN A 201 -15.25 9.06 -21.20
C ASN A 201 -14.36 8.05 -21.96
N TYR A 202 -13.91 6.98 -21.30
CA TYR A 202 -13.13 5.91 -21.89
C TYR A 202 -14.00 4.86 -22.62
N ASN A 203 -13.91 4.84 -23.95
CA ASN A 203 -14.55 3.81 -24.77
C ASN A 203 -13.84 2.45 -24.64
N ALA A 204 -14.16 1.69 -23.58
CA ALA A 204 -13.59 0.37 -23.36
C ALA A 204 -13.87 -0.58 -24.54
N LYS A 205 -12.82 -1.31 -24.93
CA LYS A 205 -12.82 -2.24 -26.08
C LYS A 205 -13.61 -3.50 -25.73
N GLN A 206 -14.05 -4.26 -26.74
CA GLN A 206 -14.87 -5.47 -26.55
C GLN A 206 -14.24 -6.54 -25.63
N HIS A 207 -12.91 -6.57 -25.50
CA HIS A 207 -12.18 -7.50 -24.62
C HIS A 207 -11.83 -6.91 -23.24
N GLU A 208 -12.14 -5.64 -22.97
CA GLU A 208 -11.83 -4.94 -21.72
C GLU A 208 -13.02 -5.04 -20.76
N ARG A 209 -13.47 -6.27 -20.54
CA ARG A 209 -14.63 -6.65 -19.72
C ARG A 209 -14.29 -7.92 -18.95
N PRO A 210 -14.88 -8.16 -17.76
CA PRO A 210 -14.60 -9.37 -17.01
C PRO A 210 -15.08 -10.60 -17.80
N GLY A 211 -14.45 -11.75 -17.55
CA GLY A 211 -14.99 -13.05 -17.98
C GLY A 211 -16.05 -13.56 -17.00
N LEU A 212 -15.86 -13.28 -15.71
CA LEU A 212 -16.75 -13.69 -14.62
C LEU A 212 -17.00 -12.51 -13.66
N VAL A 213 -18.21 -12.41 -13.11
CA VAL A 213 -18.50 -11.57 -11.93
C VAL A 213 -18.84 -12.49 -10.76
N CYS A 214 -18.38 -12.17 -9.56
CA CYS A 214 -18.74 -12.90 -8.34
C CYS A 214 -19.12 -11.96 -7.18
N TYR A 215 -20.05 -12.41 -6.35
CA TYR A 215 -20.74 -11.62 -5.32
C TYR A 215 -20.49 -12.17 -3.90
N PRO A 216 -19.32 -11.93 -3.29
CA PRO A 216 -19.03 -12.37 -1.93
C PRO A 216 -19.85 -11.61 -0.88
N GLU A 217 -20.09 -12.26 0.27
CA GLU A 217 -20.81 -11.73 1.42
C GLU A 217 -19.89 -11.53 2.65
N THR A 218 -18.69 -12.13 2.65
CA THR A 218 -17.74 -12.10 3.77
C THR A 218 -16.29 -11.81 3.34
N THR A 219 -15.47 -11.31 4.27
CA THR A 219 -14.02 -11.08 4.06
C THR A 219 -13.29 -12.39 3.73
N GLU A 220 -13.74 -13.50 4.31
CA GLU A 220 -13.20 -14.85 4.12
C GLU A 220 -13.48 -15.36 2.70
N GLN A 221 -14.65 -15.08 2.13
CA GLN A 221 -14.95 -15.37 0.74
C GLN A 221 -14.09 -14.54 -0.21
N VAL A 222 -13.92 -13.22 0.05
CA VAL A 222 -12.99 -12.37 -0.72
C VAL A 222 -11.55 -12.92 -0.66
N SER A 223 -11.10 -13.36 0.52
CA SER A 223 -9.81 -14.03 0.71
C SER A 223 -9.67 -15.32 -0.11
N ALA A 224 -10.72 -16.13 -0.19
CA ALA A 224 -10.73 -17.37 -0.98
C ALA A 224 -10.70 -17.09 -2.49
N ILE A 225 -11.48 -16.11 -2.97
CA ILE A 225 -11.46 -15.65 -4.36
C ILE A 225 -10.04 -15.21 -4.75
N MET A 226 -9.40 -14.35 -3.93
CA MET A 226 -8.06 -13.84 -4.22
C MET A 226 -7.00 -14.96 -4.22
N LYS A 227 -7.05 -15.92 -3.29
CA LYS A 227 -6.15 -17.11 -3.31
C LYS A 227 -6.29 -17.94 -4.58
N MET A 228 -7.53 -18.17 -5.02
CA MET A 228 -7.84 -18.91 -6.24
C MET A 228 -7.32 -18.15 -7.48
N ALA A 229 -7.66 -16.87 -7.59
CA ALA A 229 -7.23 -16.01 -8.70
C ALA A 229 -5.70 -15.89 -8.77
N HIS A 230 -5.03 -15.73 -7.63
CA HIS A 230 -3.56 -15.69 -7.52
C HIS A 230 -2.92 -16.96 -8.08
N LYS A 231 -3.37 -18.12 -7.63
CA LYS A 231 -2.90 -19.44 -8.10
C LYS A 231 -3.13 -19.63 -9.61
N ARG A 232 -4.24 -19.10 -10.13
CA ARG A 232 -4.61 -19.19 -11.55
C ARG A 232 -4.02 -18.09 -12.43
N LYS A 233 -3.32 -17.09 -11.86
CA LYS A 233 -2.88 -15.86 -12.53
C LYS A 233 -4.03 -15.13 -13.24
N LEU A 234 -5.20 -15.08 -12.61
CA LEU A 234 -6.34 -14.32 -13.11
C LEU A 234 -6.27 -12.88 -12.56
N PRO A 235 -6.41 -11.85 -13.41
CA PRO A 235 -6.57 -10.48 -12.94
C PRO A 235 -7.92 -10.34 -12.24
N VAL A 236 -7.95 -9.51 -11.20
CA VAL A 236 -9.15 -9.24 -10.40
C VAL A 236 -9.36 -7.73 -10.34
N THR A 237 -10.60 -7.29 -10.56
CA THR A 237 -11.02 -5.91 -10.40
C THR A 237 -12.08 -5.82 -9.30
N GLY A 238 -11.94 -4.87 -8.38
CA GLY A 238 -12.93 -4.62 -7.34
C GLY A 238 -14.06 -3.73 -7.87
N TYR A 239 -15.31 -4.10 -7.60
CA TYR A 239 -16.51 -3.35 -7.99
C TYR A 239 -17.40 -3.10 -6.77
N SER A 240 -18.07 -1.95 -6.77
CA SER A 240 -18.90 -1.46 -5.66
C SER A 240 -19.98 -0.55 -6.25
N GLY A 241 -19.98 0.77 -6.00
CA GLY A 241 -21.00 1.66 -6.56
C GLY A 241 -20.97 1.82 -8.09
N GLY A 242 -19.86 1.51 -8.76
CA GLY A 242 -19.73 1.62 -10.22
C GLY A 242 -19.82 3.05 -10.78
N THR A 243 -19.80 4.09 -9.93
CA THR A 243 -20.10 5.49 -10.30
C THR A 243 -18.90 6.31 -10.79
N SER A 244 -17.74 5.72 -11.03
CA SER A 244 -16.54 6.50 -11.35
C SER A 244 -16.49 7.01 -12.80
N LEU A 245 -15.82 8.15 -13.01
CA LEU A 245 -15.66 8.81 -14.31
C LEU A 245 -14.40 8.31 -15.07
N GLU A 246 -13.37 7.88 -14.34
CA GLU A 246 -12.05 7.53 -14.89
C GLU A 246 -11.91 6.05 -15.29
N GLY A 247 -12.91 5.22 -14.99
CA GLY A 247 -12.97 3.83 -15.46
C GLY A 247 -12.00 2.84 -14.80
N GLN A 248 -11.48 3.14 -13.61
CA GLN A 248 -10.59 2.23 -12.85
C GLN A 248 -11.24 0.89 -12.46
N PHE A 249 -12.57 0.77 -12.52
CA PHE A 249 -13.28 -0.50 -12.37
C PHE A 249 -13.43 -1.30 -13.68
N THR A 250 -13.07 -0.74 -14.84
CA THR A 250 -13.11 -1.43 -16.14
C THR A 250 -12.03 -2.52 -16.19
N PRO A 251 -12.36 -3.81 -16.36
CA PRO A 251 -11.37 -4.89 -16.41
C PRO A 251 -10.58 -4.92 -17.74
N THR A 252 -9.63 -4.00 -17.88
CA THR A 252 -8.75 -3.83 -19.07
C THR A 252 -7.92 -5.06 -19.44
N ARG A 253 -7.87 -6.07 -18.56
CA ARG A 253 -7.17 -7.36 -18.75
C ARG A 253 -8.12 -8.56 -18.69
N GLY A 254 -9.43 -8.34 -18.69
CA GLY A 254 -10.43 -9.37 -18.43
C GLY A 254 -10.35 -9.92 -17.00
N GLY A 255 -10.58 -11.22 -16.84
CA GLY A 255 -10.48 -11.91 -15.54
C GLY A 255 -11.78 -11.87 -14.74
N ILE A 256 -11.68 -11.56 -13.44
CA ILE A 256 -12.80 -11.62 -12.49
C ILE A 256 -13.14 -10.21 -11.99
N SER A 257 -14.42 -9.84 -11.99
CA SER A 257 -14.92 -8.71 -11.22
C SER A 257 -15.48 -9.20 -9.88
N VAL A 258 -15.01 -8.62 -8.77
CA VAL A 258 -15.51 -8.89 -7.42
C VAL A 258 -16.43 -7.75 -7.03
N ASP A 259 -17.74 -7.98 -7.10
CA ASP A 259 -18.75 -6.98 -6.73
C ASP A 259 -19.17 -7.15 -5.27
N PHE A 260 -18.88 -6.14 -4.46
CA PHE A 260 -19.20 -6.09 -3.03
C PHE A 260 -20.69 -5.85 -2.72
N ARG A 261 -21.61 -5.82 -3.70
CA ARG A 261 -23.04 -5.48 -3.49
C ARG A 261 -23.79 -6.21 -2.37
N ARG A 262 -23.28 -7.34 -1.88
CA ARG A 262 -23.84 -8.12 -0.75
C ARG A 262 -23.13 -7.89 0.60
N MET A 263 -22.13 -7.03 0.59
CA MET A 263 -21.39 -6.52 1.75
C MET A 263 -21.82 -5.05 1.97
N ASP A 264 -23.09 -4.87 2.34
CA ASP A 264 -23.82 -3.60 2.40
C ASP A 264 -24.18 -3.16 3.83
N ARG A 265 -23.59 -3.79 4.86
CA ARG A 265 -24.01 -3.61 6.25
C ARG A 265 -23.22 -2.56 7.02
N ILE A 266 -23.93 -1.81 7.85
CA ILE A 266 -23.35 -1.13 9.02
C ILE A 266 -23.09 -2.20 10.09
N VAL A 267 -21.81 -2.53 10.30
CA VAL A 267 -21.37 -3.61 11.20
C VAL A 267 -21.44 -3.19 12.67
N ARG A 268 -21.08 -1.93 12.97
CA ARG A 268 -21.12 -1.36 14.34
C ARG A 268 -21.18 0.17 14.28
N LEU A 269 -21.96 0.80 15.16
CA LEU A 269 -22.02 2.25 15.34
C LEU A 269 -21.67 2.61 16.78
N ASP A 270 -20.51 3.23 16.99
CA ASP A 270 -19.99 3.61 18.30
C ASP A 270 -20.17 5.12 18.53
N LYS A 271 -21.41 5.51 18.89
CA LYS A 271 -21.86 6.91 18.98
C LYS A 271 -21.00 7.76 19.92
N GLU A 272 -20.61 7.22 21.08
CA GLU A 272 -19.83 7.92 22.10
C GLU A 272 -18.37 8.18 21.68
N ASP A 273 -17.78 7.25 20.91
CA ASP A 273 -16.41 7.37 20.38
C ASP A 273 -16.34 8.15 19.05
N MET A 274 -17.51 8.40 18.44
CA MET A 274 -17.69 9.04 17.14
C MET A 274 -17.00 8.24 16.02
N ASP A 275 -17.23 6.93 15.95
CA ASP A 275 -16.84 6.08 14.82
C ASP A 275 -17.91 5.04 14.43
N VAL A 276 -17.81 4.56 13.19
CA VAL A 276 -18.69 3.53 12.61
C VAL A 276 -17.85 2.52 11.84
N VAL A 277 -18.25 1.25 11.88
CA VAL A 277 -17.67 0.15 11.10
C VAL A 277 -18.68 -0.24 10.03
N VAL A 278 -18.28 -0.21 8.77
CA VAL A 278 -19.15 -0.44 7.61
C VAL A 278 -18.49 -1.37 6.60
N GLN A 279 -19.31 -2.12 5.86
CA GLN A 279 -18.90 -2.91 4.71
C GLN A 279 -18.81 -2.05 3.42
N PRO A 280 -18.19 -2.51 2.33
CA PRO A 280 -17.81 -1.67 1.19
C PRO A 280 -18.99 -1.12 0.39
N SER A 281 -20.11 -1.84 0.32
CA SER A 281 -21.28 -1.44 -0.49
C SER A 281 -22.34 -0.64 0.27
N VAL A 282 -22.05 -0.20 1.50
CA VAL A 282 -22.83 0.85 2.16
C VAL A 282 -22.77 2.13 1.31
N GLY A 283 -23.92 2.69 0.94
CA GLY A 283 -24.03 4.01 0.29
C GLY A 283 -23.75 5.13 1.30
N TRP A 284 -23.06 6.19 0.88
CA TRP A 284 -22.75 7.31 1.79
C TRP A 284 -23.99 8.12 2.19
N GLU A 285 -24.98 8.15 1.29
CA GLU A 285 -26.29 8.78 1.49
C GLU A 285 -27.07 8.02 2.56
N ASP A 286 -27.27 6.70 2.39
CA ASP A 286 -27.95 5.81 3.34
C ASP A 286 -27.28 5.84 4.73
N LEU A 287 -25.95 5.82 4.77
CA LEU A 287 -25.17 5.94 6.00
C LEU A 287 -25.48 7.26 6.72
N ASN A 288 -25.56 8.38 5.99
CA ASN A 288 -25.88 9.67 6.58
C ASN A 288 -27.35 9.80 7.00
N GLU A 289 -28.28 9.12 6.34
CA GLU A 289 -29.67 9.02 6.79
C GLU A 289 -29.80 8.26 8.12
N GLU A 290 -29.05 7.16 8.29
CA GLU A 290 -29.01 6.42 9.57
C GLU A 290 -28.38 7.27 10.68
N LEU A 291 -27.20 7.85 10.42
CA LEU A 291 -26.46 8.66 11.39
C LEU A 291 -27.21 9.92 11.83
N ALA A 292 -28.01 10.52 10.93
CA ALA A 292 -28.77 11.74 11.22
C ALA A 292 -29.79 11.54 12.36
N LYS A 293 -30.25 10.31 12.61
CA LYS A 293 -31.16 9.97 13.73
C LYS A 293 -30.54 10.26 15.10
N ASP A 294 -29.21 10.22 15.19
CA ASP A 294 -28.43 10.53 16.39
C ASP A 294 -27.80 11.94 16.36
N GLY A 295 -28.11 12.75 15.34
CA GLY A 295 -27.46 14.04 15.11
C GLY A 295 -25.99 13.92 14.67
N LEU A 296 -25.57 12.74 14.20
CA LEU A 296 -24.25 12.46 13.65
C LEU A 296 -24.26 12.57 12.13
N PHE A 297 -23.08 12.72 11.51
CA PHE A 297 -22.89 12.52 10.08
C PHE A 297 -21.43 12.16 9.73
N PHE A 298 -21.27 11.60 8.55
CA PHE A 298 -20.03 11.28 7.85
C PHE A 298 -19.84 12.31 6.71
N PRO A 299 -18.83 13.22 6.78
CA PRO A 299 -18.79 14.39 5.90
C PRO A 299 -18.47 14.20 4.41
N PRO A 300 -17.65 13.23 3.97
CA PRO A 300 -17.36 13.03 2.55
C PRO A 300 -18.63 12.83 1.71
N ASP A 301 -18.84 13.72 0.75
CA ASP A 301 -20.07 13.90 -0.04
C ASP A 301 -19.77 13.90 -1.56
N PRO A 302 -19.26 12.80 -2.12
CA PRO A 302 -19.07 12.65 -3.57
C PRO A 302 -20.44 12.59 -4.29
N GLY A 303 -20.41 12.41 -5.62
CA GLY A 303 -21.62 12.22 -6.42
C GLY A 303 -22.56 11.12 -5.88
N PRO A 304 -23.89 11.23 -6.13
CA PRO A 304 -24.87 10.25 -5.65
C PRO A 304 -24.57 8.81 -6.08
N GLY A 305 -25.01 7.84 -5.28
CA GLY A 305 -24.81 6.40 -5.52
C GLY A 305 -23.38 5.90 -5.26
N ALA A 306 -22.45 6.75 -4.83
CA ALA A 306 -21.13 6.30 -4.40
C ALA A 306 -21.21 5.48 -3.09
N GLN A 307 -20.41 4.42 -3.04
CA GLN A 307 -20.34 3.48 -1.92
C GLN A 307 -18.97 3.51 -1.26
N ILE A 308 -18.89 3.19 0.05
CA ILE A 308 -17.70 3.37 0.88
C ILE A 308 -16.44 2.68 0.31
N GLY A 309 -16.56 1.50 -0.28
CA GLY A 309 -15.46 0.78 -0.93
C GLY A 309 -14.85 1.56 -2.09
N GLY A 310 -15.71 2.07 -2.99
CA GLY A 310 -15.30 2.96 -4.08
C GLY A 310 -14.70 4.26 -3.58
N MET A 311 -15.28 4.87 -2.54
CA MET A 311 -14.78 6.10 -1.91
C MET A 311 -13.38 5.93 -1.30
N VAL A 312 -13.13 4.80 -0.62
CA VAL A 312 -11.77 4.44 -0.16
C VAL A 312 -10.85 4.24 -1.36
N GLY A 313 -11.31 3.49 -2.38
CA GLY A 313 -10.54 3.20 -3.59
C GLY A 313 -10.03 4.46 -4.29
N THR A 314 -10.89 5.46 -4.50
CA THR A 314 -10.52 6.73 -5.16
C THR A 314 -9.97 7.80 -4.23
N GLY A 315 -10.15 7.67 -2.91
CA GLY A 315 -9.77 8.71 -1.96
C GLY A 315 -10.63 9.98 -2.07
N CYS A 316 -11.90 9.82 -2.44
CA CYS A 316 -12.79 10.87 -2.96
C CYS A 316 -12.88 12.17 -2.13
N SER A 317 -13.16 13.27 -2.84
CA SER A 317 -13.57 14.59 -2.34
C SER A 317 -15.10 14.79 -2.52
N GLY A 318 -15.57 16.04 -2.39
CA GLY A 318 -16.96 16.47 -2.46
C GLY A 318 -17.09 17.93 -2.00
N THR A 319 -18.31 18.51 -1.96
CA THR A 319 -18.47 19.94 -1.57
C THR A 319 -18.03 20.24 -0.13
N ASN A 320 -18.10 19.25 0.77
CA ASN A 320 -17.64 19.36 2.15
C ASN A 320 -16.11 19.24 2.30
N ALA A 321 -15.36 18.86 1.25
CA ALA A 321 -13.93 18.57 1.34
C ALA A 321 -13.11 19.78 1.83
N TYR A 322 -13.48 21.01 1.43
CA TYR A 322 -12.86 22.24 1.92
C TYR A 322 -12.86 22.35 3.46
N ARG A 323 -13.99 22.04 4.10
CA ARG A 323 -14.15 22.20 5.56
C ARG A 323 -13.68 21.00 6.36
N TYR A 324 -13.84 19.80 5.80
CA TYR A 324 -13.72 18.54 6.53
C TYR A 324 -12.57 17.63 6.06
N GLY A 325 -11.95 17.91 4.91
CA GLY A 325 -10.96 17.03 4.27
C GLY A 325 -11.61 15.92 3.43
N THR A 326 -10.79 15.16 2.72
CA THR A 326 -11.24 14.09 1.80
C THR A 326 -11.41 12.75 2.52
N MET A 327 -11.81 11.70 1.81
CA MET A 327 -11.92 10.33 2.36
C MET A 327 -10.65 9.90 3.14
N ARG A 328 -9.47 10.36 2.71
CA ARG A 328 -8.18 10.11 3.36
C ARG A 328 -8.14 10.58 4.82
N ASP A 329 -8.86 11.65 5.15
CA ASP A 329 -8.93 12.15 6.51
C ASP A 329 -9.94 11.39 7.34
N TRP A 330 -10.99 10.79 6.76
CA TRP A 330 -12.12 10.22 7.50
C TRP A 330 -12.00 8.74 7.88
N VAL A 331 -11.10 7.99 7.25
CA VAL A 331 -10.84 6.57 7.59
C VAL A 331 -9.90 6.44 8.81
N LEU A 332 -10.28 5.62 9.79
CA LEU A 332 -9.45 5.22 10.93
C LEU A 332 -8.63 3.95 10.66
N SER A 333 -9.26 2.94 10.08
CA SER A 333 -8.68 1.64 9.75
C SER A 333 -9.45 1.00 8.59
N LEU A 334 -8.78 0.14 7.85
CA LEU A 334 -9.37 -0.74 6.85
C LEU A 334 -9.08 -2.20 7.21
N THR A 335 -9.97 -3.11 6.83
CA THR A 335 -9.67 -4.52 6.61
C THR A 335 -9.55 -4.71 5.11
N VAL A 336 -8.43 -5.28 4.67
CA VAL A 336 -8.06 -5.41 3.25
C VAL A 336 -7.62 -6.84 2.96
N VAL A 337 -8.05 -7.37 1.83
CA VAL A 337 -7.59 -8.64 1.26
C VAL A 337 -6.56 -8.34 0.18
N LEU A 338 -5.34 -8.84 0.35
CA LEU A 338 -4.22 -8.63 -0.57
C LEU A 338 -4.30 -9.58 -1.79
N ALA A 339 -3.40 -9.37 -2.75
CA ALA A 339 -3.36 -10.13 -4.01
C ALA A 339 -3.10 -11.64 -3.87
N ASP A 340 -2.55 -12.10 -2.74
CA ASP A 340 -2.38 -13.51 -2.34
C ASP A 340 -3.56 -14.04 -1.50
N GLY A 341 -4.55 -13.18 -1.23
CA GLY A 341 -5.65 -13.41 -0.32
C GLY A 341 -5.31 -13.33 1.16
N THR A 342 -4.15 -12.79 1.55
CA THR A 342 -3.86 -12.46 2.95
C THR A 342 -4.83 -11.37 3.44
N ILE A 343 -5.52 -11.61 4.56
CA ILE A 343 -6.38 -10.62 5.21
C ILE A 343 -5.52 -9.78 6.17
N MET A 344 -5.56 -8.47 6.03
CA MET A 344 -4.79 -7.52 6.84
C MET A 344 -5.69 -6.41 7.39
N LYS A 345 -5.56 -6.10 8.69
CA LYS A 345 -6.15 -4.90 9.29
C LYS A 345 -5.08 -3.81 9.42
N THR A 346 -5.31 -2.65 8.81
CA THR A 346 -4.28 -1.62 8.63
C THR A 346 -3.90 -0.89 9.92
N LYS A 347 -4.82 -0.78 10.88
CA LYS A 347 -4.59 -0.08 12.15
C LYS A 347 -5.53 -0.62 13.25
N GLN A 348 -5.18 -0.35 14.51
CA GLN A 348 -6.11 -0.52 15.63
C GLN A 348 -7.10 0.65 15.71
N ARG A 349 -8.27 0.42 16.33
CA ARG A 349 -9.38 1.40 16.43
C ARG A 349 -9.00 2.80 16.96
N PRO A 350 -8.08 2.99 17.94
CA PRO A 350 -7.81 4.32 18.50
C PRO A 350 -7.40 5.38 17.47
N ARG A 351 -8.06 6.54 17.52
CA ARG A 351 -7.87 7.65 16.57
C ARG A 351 -6.40 8.04 16.45
N LYS A 352 -5.72 8.24 17.58
CA LYS A 352 -4.27 8.45 17.67
C LYS A 352 -3.53 7.12 17.79
N SER A 353 -2.60 6.86 16.87
CA SER A 353 -1.59 5.81 16.99
C SER A 353 -0.24 6.33 16.50
N SER A 354 0.84 5.77 17.03
CA SER A 354 2.21 5.90 16.52
C SER A 354 2.91 4.55 16.42
N ALA A 355 2.13 3.46 16.46
CA ALA A 355 2.63 2.09 16.37
C ALA A 355 2.76 1.67 14.90
N GLY A 356 3.98 1.75 14.37
CA GLY A 356 4.30 1.32 13.01
C GLY A 356 3.94 2.34 11.92
N TYR A 357 3.88 1.86 10.67
CA TYR A 357 3.55 2.67 9.50
C TYR A 357 2.03 2.90 9.40
N ASP A 358 1.63 4.05 8.85
CA ASP A 358 0.22 4.32 8.50
C ASP A 358 -0.14 3.63 7.18
N LEU A 359 -0.34 2.31 7.26
CA LEU A 359 -0.76 1.50 6.12
C LEU A 359 -2.16 1.91 5.62
N THR A 360 -3.04 2.41 6.50
CA THR A 360 -4.38 2.88 6.13
C THR A 360 -4.31 3.90 5.00
N ARG A 361 -3.42 4.90 5.12
CA ARG A 361 -3.21 5.95 4.10
C ARG A 361 -2.52 5.47 2.81
N THR A 362 -2.10 4.21 2.73
CA THR A 362 -1.51 3.60 1.52
C THR A 362 -2.59 2.97 0.63
N PHE A 363 -3.69 2.47 1.21
CA PHE A 363 -4.80 1.87 0.45
C PHE A 363 -5.86 2.90 0.00
N ILE A 364 -5.99 4.03 0.70
CA ILE A 364 -6.91 5.09 0.27
C ILE A 364 -6.34 5.80 -0.96
N GLY A 365 -7.11 5.85 -2.06
CA GLY A 365 -6.61 6.33 -3.35
C GLY A 365 -5.73 5.32 -4.10
N SER A 366 -5.79 4.03 -3.74
CA SER A 366 -5.05 2.97 -4.44
C SER A 366 -5.83 2.30 -5.57
N GLU A 367 -7.09 2.68 -5.78
CA GLU A 367 -7.97 2.18 -6.86
C GLU A 367 -8.11 0.64 -6.88
N GLY A 368 -7.96 -0.01 -5.71
CA GLY A 368 -7.97 -1.47 -5.57
C GLY A 368 -6.69 -2.18 -6.02
N THR A 369 -5.72 -1.46 -6.60
CA THR A 369 -4.48 -2.03 -7.17
C THR A 369 -3.56 -2.69 -6.14
N LEU A 370 -3.69 -2.33 -4.86
CA LEU A 370 -2.92 -2.90 -3.75
C LEU A 370 -3.69 -3.99 -2.97
N GLY A 371 -5.01 -4.07 -3.12
CA GLY A 371 -5.87 -4.98 -2.38
C GLY A 371 -7.32 -4.53 -2.31
N LEU A 372 -8.19 -5.47 -1.98
CA LEU A 372 -9.64 -5.30 -1.91
C LEU A 372 -10.08 -4.94 -0.47
N VAL A 373 -10.73 -3.79 -0.29
CA VAL A 373 -11.24 -3.34 1.01
C VAL A 373 -12.54 -4.08 1.32
N THR A 374 -12.63 -4.72 2.49
CA THR A 374 -13.81 -5.51 2.91
C THR A 374 -14.51 -4.97 4.17
N GLU A 375 -13.86 -4.06 4.90
CA GLU A 375 -14.44 -3.33 6.03
C GLU A 375 -13.71 -1.99 6.19
N ALA A 376 -14.44 -0.91 6.46
CA ALA A 376 -13.87 0.39 6.82
C ALA A 376 -14.36 0.82 8.21
N THR A 377 -13.43 1.26 9.07
CA THR A 377 -13.74 2.01 10.29
C THR A 377 -13.60 3.49 9.98
N LEU A 378 -14.70 4.24 10.05
CA LEU A 378 -14.82 5.64 9.66
C LEU A 378 -15.07 6.51 10.89
N LYS A 379 -14.49 7.73 10.91
CA LYS A 379 -14.85 8.74 11.91
C LYS A 379 -16.22 9.33 11.62
N LEU A 380 -16.86 9.84 12.66
CA LEU A 380 -18.08 10.64 12.62
C LEU A 380 -17.85 12.03 13.21
N THR A 381 -18.78 12.94 12.95
CA THR A 381 -18.87 14.27 13.56
C THR A 381 -20.35 14.65 13.75
N ASN A 382 -20.62 15.68 14.55
CA ASN A 382 -21.97 16.19 14.77
C ASN A 382 -22.49 16.92 13.54
N LYS A 383 -23.73 16.66 13.13
CA LYS A 383 -24.43 17.38 12.06
C LYS A 383 -24.56 18.88 12.44
N PRO A 384 -24.22 19.83 11.55
CA PRO A 384 -24.35 21.25 11.85
C PRO A 384 -25.80 21.64 12.19
N LYS A 385 -25.98 22.44 13.24
CA LYS A 385 -27.31 22.90 13.69
C LYS A 385 -27.85 24.11 12.94
N ASN A 386 -26.98 24.85 12.27
CA ASN A 386 -27.34 25.97 11.40
C ASN A 386 -26.47 25.86 10.16
N GLU A 387 -27.10 25.73 9.00
CA GLU A 387 -26.45 25.93 7.71
C GLU A 387 -27.09 27.15 7.03
N ARG A 388 -26.30 27.94 6.29
CA ARG A 388 -26.75 29.09 5.51
C ARG A 388 -26.02 29.15 4.18
N VAL A 389 -26.70 29.65 3.16
CA VAL A 389 -26.16 29.81 1.81
C VAL A 389 -26.14 31.29 1.43
N ALA A 390 -25.09 31.72 0.75
CA ALA A 390 -25.02 33.04 0.13
C ALA A 390 -24.52 32.93 -1.31
N VAL A 391 -25.02 33.82 -2.18
CA VAL A 391 -24.71 33.84 -3.62
C VAL A 391 -24.27 35.24 -4.03
N THR A 392 -23.20 35.33 -4.81
CA THR A 392 -22.65 36.61 -5.26
C THR A 392 -22.01 36.49 -6.65
N SER A 393 -22.25 37.48 -7.51
CA SER A 393 -21.82 37.47 -8.92
C SER A 393 -20.83 38.58 -9.24
N PHE A 394 -19.98 38.36 -10.25
CA PHE A 394 -18.86 39.23 -10.62
C PHE A 394 -18.95 39.70 -12.08
N GLY A 395 -18.02 40.56 -12.50
CA GLY A 395 -17.86 40.95 -13.90
C GLY A 395 -17.01 39.96 -14.70
N SER A 396 -16.12 39.21 -14.04
CA SER A 396 -15.26 38.19 -14.66
C SER A 396 -15.05 36.96 -13.76
N ILE A 397 -14.67 35.83 -14.35
CA ILE A 397 -14.33 34.62 -13.60
C ILE A 397 -13.08 34.83 -12.73
N ARG A 398 -12.14 35.66 -13.20
CA ARG A 398 -10.95 36.06 -12.43
C ARG A 398 -11.31 36.83 -11.16
N GLU A 399 -12.24 37.79 -11.22
CA GLU A 399 -12.71 38.52 -10.03
C GLU A 399 -13.31 37.58 -8.98
N ALA A 400 -14.12 36.61 -9.41
CA ALA A 400 -14.71 35.59 -8.55
C ALA A 400 -13.62 34.71 -7.89
N ALA A 401 -12.73 34.12 -8.69
CA ALA A 401 -11.63 33.29 -8.19
C ALA A 401 -10.65 34.06 -7.26
N GLN A 402 -10.42 35.35 -7.52
CA GLN A 402 -9.65 36.23 -6.63
C GLN A 402 -10.32 36.43 -5.27
N LEU A 403 -11.66 36.51 -5.20
CA LEU A 403 -12.35 36.53 -3.92
C LEU A 403 -12.12 35.22 -3.17
N VAL A 404 -12.28 34.07 -3.84
CA VAL A 404 -12.05 32.75 -3.22
C VAL A 404 -10.64 32.67 -2.64
N SER A 405 -9.62 33.02 -3.44
CA SER A 405 -8.22 33.02 -3.00
C SER A 405 -8.01 33.84 -1.72
N LYS A 406 -8.67 35.00 -1.60
CA LYS A 406 -8.61 35.88 -0.41
C LYS A 406 -9.38 35.30 0.77
N VAL A 407 -10.59 34.79 0.57
CA VAL A 407 -11.43 34.19 1.62
C VAL A 407 -10.71 32.99 2.26
N VAL A 408 -10.04 32.18 1.44
CA VAL A 408 -9.22 31.05 1.90
C VAL A 408 -7.92 31.54 2.57
N SER A 409 -7.19 32.50 2.00
CA SER A 409 -5.93 32.99 2.59
C SER A 409 -6.12 33.72 3.93
N ASP A 410 -7.24 34.42 4.08
CA ASP A 410 -7.59 35.16 5.30
C ASP A 410 -8.20 34.22 6.38
N GLY A 411 -8.37 32.93 6.06
CA GLY A 411 -8.81 31.90 7.01
C GLY A 411 -10.28 32.02 7.42
N VAL A 412 -11.14 32.59 6.57
CA VAL A 412 -12.55 32.82 6.90
C VAL A 412 -13.28 31.48 7.05
N PRO A 413 -13.97 31.21 8.18
CA PRO A 413 -14.56 29.90 8.43
C PRO A 413 -15.88 29.74 7.67
N ILE A 414 -15.78 29.14 6.48
CA ILE A 414 -16.88 28.71 5.62
C ILE A 414 -16.92 27.17 5.51
N GLN A 415 -18.07 26.61 5.12
CA GLN A 415 -18.23 25.16 4.90
C GLN A 415 -17.83 24.74 3.49
N ALA A 416 -18.26 25.51 2.49
CA ALA A 416 -17.95 25.29 1.09
C ALA A 416 -17.95 26.63 0.34
N VAL A 417 -17.21 26.70 -0.77
CA VAL A 417 -17.38 27.73 -1.79
C VAL A 417 -17.24 27.09 -3.16
N GLU A 418 -18.28 27.27 -3.96
CA GLU A 418 -18.41 26.71 -5.30
C GLU A 418 -18.44 27.85 -6.31
N ILE A 419 -17.88 27.63 -7.51
CA ILE A 419 -17.98 28.56 -8.63
C ILE A 419 -18.82 27.95 -9.75
N LEU A 420 -19.65 28.77 -10.39
CA LEU A 420 -20.24 28.51 -11.70
C LEU A 420 -19.91 29.71 -12.60
N ASP A 421 -19.50 29.46 -13.85
CA ASP A 421 -19.27 30.52 -14.82
C ASP A 421 -20.57 31.00 -15.50
N ASP A 422 -20.49 32.09 -16.26
CA ASP A 422 -21.62 32.64 -17.02
C ASP A 422 -22.26 31.63 -17.99
N VAL A 423 -21.48 30.76 -18.64
CA VAL A 423 -22.01 29.74 -19.55
C VAL A 423 -22.75 28.65 -18.77
N GLN A 424 -22.22 28.22 -17.61
CA GLN A 424 -22.90 27.30 -16.71
C GLN A 424 -24.22 27.88 -16.16
N MET A 425 -24.22 29.17 -15.76
CA MET A 425 -25.44 29.86 -15.31
C MET A 425 -26.47 29.97 -16.44
N LYS A 426 -26.04 30.23 -17.67
CA LYS A 426 -26.90 30.22 -18.86
C LYS A 426 -27.51 28.83 -19.12
N CYS A 427 -26.74 27.76 -18.97
CA CYS A 427 -27.26 26.40 -19.14
C CYS A 427 -28.38 26.08 -18.13
N ILE A 428 -28.24 26.53 -16.87
CA ILE A 428 -29.26 26.39 -15.83
C ILE A 428 -30.54 27.17 -16.15
N ASN A 429 -30.40 28.40 -16.65
CA ASN A 429 -31.54 29.20 -17.12
C ASN A 429 -32.30 28.51 -18.26
N ASP A 430 -31.57 28.07 -19.29
CA ASP A 430 -32.13 27.46 -20.48
C ASP A 430 -32.75 26.07 -20.21
N SER A 431 -32.26 25.32 -19.20
CA SER A 431 -32.78 23.99 -18.86
C SER A 431 -34.05 24.01 -18.01
N GLY A 432 -34.43 25.18 -17.46
CA GLY A 432 -35.60 25.32 -16.59
C GLY A 432 -35.51 24.54 -15.28
N SER A 433 -34.30 24.14 -14.86
CA SER A 433 -34.11 23.22 -13.71
C SER A 433 -34.19 23.91 -12.34
N THR A 434 -34.38 25.23 -12.29
CA THR A 434 -34.54 26.01 -11.06
C THR A 434 -35.80 26.88 -11.09
N SER A 435 -36.40 27.13 -9.92
CA SER A 435 -37.59 27.98 -9.73
C SER A 435 -37.43 29.42 -10.22
N ARG A 436 -36.21 29.94 -10.15
CA ARG A 436 -35.84 31.32 -10.47
C ARG A 436 -34.94 31.41 -11.69
N HIS A 437 -35.02 32.54 -12.38
CA HIS A 437 -34.09 32.92 -13.44
C HIS A 437 -32.86 33.60 -12.82
N TRP A 438 -31.67 33.15 -13.23
CA TRP A 438 -30.39 33.60 -12.69
C TRP A 438 -29.72 34.62 -13.59
N LYS A 439 -28.81 35.39 -13.01
CA LYS A 439 -27.92 36.26 -13.79
C LYS A 439 -26.85 35.41 -14.46
N GLU A 440 -26.73 35.53 -15.78
CA GLU A 440 -25.69 34.91 -16.60
C GLU A 440 -24.36 35.66 -16.39
N ALA A 441 -23.71 35.37 -15.26
CA ALA A 441 -22.46 35.97 -14.81
C ALA A 441 -21.69 34.96 -13.95
N PRO A 442 -20.35 35.04 -13.89
CA PRO A 442 -19.54 34.28 -12.94
C PRO A 442 -20.04 34.47 -11.52
N THR A 443 -20.43 33.37 -10.88
CA THR A 443 -21.17 33.36 -9.62
C THR A 443 -20.55 32.40 -8.62
N LEU A 444 -20.37 32.87 -7.39
CA LEU A 444 -19.93 32.07 -6.25
C LEU A 444 -21.12 31.71 -5.37
N PHE A 445 -21.15 30.45 -4.93
CA PHE A 445 -22.11 29.92 -3.98
C PHE A 445 -21.34 29.52 -2.71
N PHE A 446 -21.58 30.25 -1.62
CA PHE A 446 -20.97 29.99 -0.32
C PHE A 446 -21.93 29.21 0.56
N LYS A 447 -21.42 28.20 1.26
CA LYS A 447 -22.13 27.54 2.35
C LYS A 447 -21.42 27.82 3.67
N PHE A 448 -22.18 28.12 4.71
CA PHE A 448 -21.70 28.43 6.06
C PHE A 448 -22.37 27.48 7.06
N ALA A 449 -21.61 26.94 8.01
CA ALA A 449 -22.12 26.06 9.06
C ALA A 449 -21.53 26.37 10.43
N GLY A 450 -22.36 26.34 11.47
CA GLY A 450 -21.88 26.51 12.85
C GLY A 450 -22.92 27.02 13.84
N THR A 451 -22.49 27.87 14.76
CA THR A 451 -23.39 28.63 15.64
C THR A 451 -24.00 29.80 14.86
N ARG A 452 -25.22 30.22 15.22
CA ARG A 452 -25.92 31.33 14.54
C ARG A 452 -25.08 32.60 14.47
N THR A 453 -24.39 32.97 15.57
CA THR A 453 -23.51 34.14 15.62
C THR A 453 -22.27 34.00 14.74
N GLY A 454 -21.58 32.85 14.78
CA GLY A 454 -20.38 32.63 13.97
C GLY A 454 -20.67 32.56 12.47
N VAL A 455 -21.83 31.98 12.10
CA VAL A 455 -22.32 32.00 10.71
C VAL A 455 -22.59 33.43 10.25
N GLN A 456 -23.26 34.25 11.06
CA GLN A 456 -23.52 35.65 10.73
C GLN A 456 -22.22 36.46 10.55
N GLU A 457 -21.28 36.31 11.48
CA GLU A 457 -19.96 36.95 11.42
C GLU A 457 -19.19 36.58 10.14
N SER A 458 -19.15 35.28 9.78
CA SER A 458 -18.56 34.83 8.51
C SER A 458 -19.25 35.43 7.29
N ILE A 459 -20.59 35.49 7.27
CA ILE A 459 -21.35 36.09 6.17
C ILE A 459 -20.98 37.57 6.01
N ASP A 460 -20.91 38.33 7.11
CA ASP A 460 -20.58 39.77 7.06
C ASP A 460 -19.13 40.02 6.65
N ILE A 461 -18.18 39.16 7.03
CA ILE A 461 -16.80 39.19 6.53
C ILE A 461 -16.78 38.96 5.01
N VAL A 462 -17.35 37.86 4.51
CA VAL A 462 -17.35 37.53 3.07
C VAL A 462 -18.08 38.61 2.26
N LYS A 463 -19.20 39.14 2.75
CA LYS A 463 -19.96 40.24 2.13
C LYS A 463 -19.13 41.51 2.00
N ASN A 464 -18.32 41.84 3.01
CA ASN A 464 -17.41 42.98 2.95
C ASN A 464 -16.22 42.75 2.01
N MET A 465 -15.70 41.53 1.92
CA MET A 465 -14.65 41.16 0.96
C MET A 465 -15.18 41.19 -0.48
N ALA A 466 -16.38 40.64 -0.74
CA ALA A 466 -17.05 40.65 -2.04
C ALA A 466 -17.31 42.09 -2.54
N LYS A 467 -17.78 42.98 -1.67
CA LYS A 467 -17.93 44.41 -1.99
C LYS A 467 -16.60 45.06 -2.39
N LYS A 468 -15.52 44.81 -1.64
CA LYS A 468 -14.17 45.32 -1.96
C LYS A 468 -13.62 44.75 -3.28
N GLN A 469 -14.01 43.54 -3.65
CA GLN A 469 -13.64 42.89 -4.91
C GLN A 469 -14.52 43.34 -6.10
N GLY A 470 -15.59 44.10 -5.88
CA GLY A 470 -16.43 44.67 -6.95
C GLY A 470 -17.64 43.81 -7.37
N CYS A 471 -18.12 42.93 -6.49
CA CYS A 471 -19.29 42.09 -6.73
C CYS A 471 -20.53 42.89 -7.19
N LYS A 472 -21.35 42.31 -8.06
CA LYS A 472 -22.55 42.94 -8.63
C LYS A 472 -23.83 42.68 -7.82
N GLY A 473 -23.73 41.90 -6.75
CA GLY A 473 -24.81 41.57 -5.81
C GLY A 473 -24.32 40.60 -4.75
N PHE A 474 -24.97 40.58 -3.59
CA PHE A 474 -24.70 39.60 -2.53
C PHE A 474 -26.02 39.27 -1.83
N GLU A 475 -26.53 38.08 -2.10
CA GLU A 475 -27.77 37.53 -1.57
C GLU A 475 -27.41 36.45 -0.54
N PHE A 476 -28.18 36.33 0.55
CA PHE A 476 -28.00 35.28 1.54
C PHE A 476 -29.37 34.83 2.04
N ALA A 477 -29.51 33.54 2.30
CA ALA A 477 -30.74 32.96 2.82
C ALA A 477 -30.92 33.29 4.31
N GLU A 478 -32.12 33.69 4.71
CA GLU A 478 -32.53 33.78 6.12
C GLU A 478 -33.17 32.47 6.61
N SER A 479 -33.87 31.75 5.72
CA SER A 479 -34.55 30.48 5.96
C SER A 479 -33.83 29.26 5.35
N GLU A 480 -34.29 28.04 5.68
CA GLU A 480 -33.77 26.80 5.08
C GLU A 480 -34.29 26.60 3.64
N ASP A 481 -35.52 27.01 3.35
CA ASP A 481 -36.12 26.96 2.02
C ASP A 481 -35.39 27.89 1.04
N GLU A 482 -35.07 29.13 1.46
CA GLU A 482 -34.22 30.03 0.67
C GLU A 482 -32.81 29.46 0.48
N ALA A 483 -32.25 28.76 1.48
CA ALA A 483 -30.93 28.14 1.34
C ALA A 483 -30.96 27.00 0.32
N ALA A 484 -32.04 26.21 0.29
CA ALA A 484 -32.27 25.18 -0.71
C ALA A 484 -32.50 25.76 -2.10
N GLU A 485 -33.28 26.85 -2.24
CA GLU A 485 -33.45 27.56 -3.52
C GLU A 485 -32.10 28.12 -4.02
N LEU A 486 -31.34 28.80 -3.16
CA LEU A 486 -30.05 29.38 -3.56
C LEU A 486 -29.04 28.31 -3.98
N TRP A 487 -29.04 27.14 -3.32
CA TRP A 487 -28.16 26.03 -3.67
C TRP A 487 -28.67 25.18 -4.86
N SER A 488 -29.91 25.38 -5.31
CA SER A 488 -30.51 24.59 -6.39
C SER A 488 -29.75 24.70 -7.71
N ALA A 489 -29.25 25.89 -8.06
CA ALA A 489 -28.41 26.11 -9.24
C ALA A 489 -27.13 25.25 -9.21
N ARG A 490 -26.45 25.20 -8.05
CA ARG A 490 -25.24 24.38 -7.89
C ARG A 490 -25.54 22.88 -8.02
N LYS A 491 -26.69 22.41 -7.53
CA LYS A 491 -27.17 21.03 -7.71
C LYS A 491 -27.54 20.72 -9.16
N ALA A 492 -28.15 21.68 -9.87
CA ALA A 492 -28.59 21.53 -11.25
C ALA A 492 -27.44 21.54 -12.28
N ALA A 493 -26.24 22.02 -11.93
CA ALA A 493 -25.14 22.29 -12.85
C ALA A 493 -24.89 21.18 -13.90
N LEU A 494 -24.60 19.95 -13.47
CA LEU A 494 -24.33 18.80 -14.36
C LEU A 494 -25.52 18.44 -15.25
N PHE A 495 -26.73 18.40 -14.70
CA PHE A 495 -27.93 18.04 -15.46
C PHE A 495 -28.36 19.15 -16.44
N SER A 496 -28.17 20.42 -16.08
CA SER A 496 -28.42 21.56 -16.98
C SER A 496 -27.46 21.60 -18.17
N VAL A 497 -26.24 21.09 -17.96
CA VAL A 497 -25.26 20.81 -19.01
C VAL A 497 -25.80 19.66 -19.86
N LEU A 498 -26.05 18.47 -19.31
CA LEU A 498 -26.54 17.31 -20.08
C LEU A 498 -27.82 17.61 -20.91
N ALA A 499 -28.70 18.49 -20.44
CA ALA A 499 -29.88 18.98 -21.19
C ALA A 499 -29.55 19.79 -22.47
N LYS A 500 -28.27 20.07 -22.75
CA LYS A 500 -27.79 20.74 -23.98
C LYS A 500 -27.46 19.80 -25.13
N LYS A 501 -27.43 18.48 -24.90
CA LYS A 501 -27.27 17.50 -25.96
C LYS A 501 -28.34 17.70 -27.05
N ARG A 502 -27.91 17.72 -28.30
CA ARG A 502 -28.74 17.91 -29.50
C ARG A 502 -29.12 16.59 -30.13
N ASP A 503 -28.21 15.62 -30.09
CA ASP A 503 -28.43 14.24 -30.49
C ASP A 503 -27.68 13.25 -29.58
N GLU A 504 -27.85 11.95 -29.84
CA GLU A 504 -27.34 10.86 -29.00
C GLU A 504 -25.80 10.74 -29.01
N ASN A 505 -25.12 11.34 -30.00
CA ASN A 505 -23.67 11.34 -30.12
C ASN A 505 -22.99 12.53 -29.41
N ASP A 506 -23.74 13.52 -28.92
CA ASP A 506 -23.16 14.62 -28.15
C ASP A 506 -22.62 14.09 -26.81
N HIS A 507 -21.32 14.27 -26.56
CA HIS A 507 -20.65 13.82 -25.33
C HIS A 507 -20.19 15.02 -24.48
N VAL A 508 -20.43 14.93 -23.16
CA VAL A 508 -19.91 15.90 -22.19
C VAL A 508 -18.57 15.39 -21.69
N TRP A 509 -17.49 15.98 -22.19
CA TRP A 509 -16.14 15.71 -21.73
C TRP A 509 -15.88 16.55 -20.48
N THR A 510 -15.75 15.91 -19.33
CA THR A 510 -15.48 16.57 -18.06
C THR A 510 -14.00 16.42 -17.72
N THR A 511 -13.37 17.52 -17.31
CA THR A 511 -12.00 17.54 -16.77
C THR A 511 -12.05 17.77 -15.26
N ASP A 512 -11.03 17.31 -14.53
CA ASP A 512 -10.87 17.55 -13.10
C ASP A 512 -9.46 18.08 -12.81
N VAL A 513 -9.36 19.32 -12.30
CA VAL A 513 -8.09 20.02 -12.11
C VAL A 513 -8.04 20.68 -10.73
N ALA A 514 -6.97 20.44 -9.99
CA ALA A 514 -6.67 21.14 -8.74
C ALA A 514 -5.32 21.87 -8.81
N VAL A 515 -5.27 23.09 -8.29
CA VAL A 515 -4.05 23.91 -8.20
C VAL A 515 -3.88 24.51 -6.81
N PRO A 516 -2.66 24.92 -6.41
CA PRO A 516 -2.48 25.75 -5.22
C PRO A 516 -3.38 26.99 -5.31
N ILE A 517 -4.11 27.30 -4.23
CA ILE A 517 -5.20 28.31 -4.24
C ILE A 517 -4.78 29.69 -4.80
N SER A 518 -3.51 30.08 -4.64
CA SER A 518 -2.95 31.32 -5.19
C SER A 518 -2.84 31.36 -6.72
N ARG A 519 -2.96 30.21 -7.41
CA ARG A 519 -2.94 30.09 -8.88
C ARG A 519 -4.33 29.81 -9.47
N LEU A 520 -5.34 29.56 -8.64
CA LEU A 520 -6.72 29.32 -9.10
C LEU A 520 -7.23 30.41 -10.07
N PRO A 521 -7.03 31.72 -9.82
CA PRO A 521 -7.53 32.75 -10.73
C PRO A 521 -6.84 32.73 -12.10
N ASP A 522 -5.59 32.29 -12.19
CA ASP A 522 -4.84 32.21 -13.44
C ASP A 522 -5.34 31.06 -14.30
N ILE A 523 -5.43 29.86 -13.71
CA ILE A 523 -5.80 28.66 -14.48
C ILE A 523 -7.25 28.71 -14.96
N ILE A 524 -8.19 29.18 -14.13
CA ILE A 524 -9.61 29.19 -14.51
C ILE A 524 -9.93 30.23 -15.58
N GLU A 525 -9.20 31.35 -15.61
CA GLU A 525 -9.29 32.34 -16.68
C GLU A 525 -8.69 31.78 -17.98
N GLN A 526 -7.48 31.22 -17.90
CA GLN A 526 -6.83 30.61 -19.06
C GLN A 526 -7.66 29.45 -19.65
N THR A 527 -8.19 28.54 -18.82
CA THR A 527 -9.05 27.45 -19.29
C THR A 527 -10.32 27.97 -19.95
N LYS A 528 -10.91 29.07 -19.47
CA LYS A 528 -12.06 29.70 -20.13
C LYS A 528 -11.71 30.26 -21.51
N ASP A 529 -10.57 30.94 -21.62
CA ASP A 529 -10.08 31.48 -22.89
C ASP A 529 -9.76 30.35 -23.88
N ASP A 530 -9.10 29.27 -23.41
CA ASP A 530 -8.79 28.09 -24.21
C ASP A 530 -10.08 27.44 -24.75
N ILE A 531 -11.07 27.16 -23.89
CA ILE A 531 -12.39 26.62 -24.29
C ILE A 531 -13.07 27.52 -25.34
N SER A 532 -13.09 28.83 -25.07
CA SER A 532 -13.73 29.82 -25.96
C SER A 532 -13.03 29.89 -27.32
N SER A 533 -11.71 29.76 -27.36
CA SER A 533 -10.91 29.78 -28.58
C SER A 533 -11.12 28.56 -29.49
N CYS A 534 -11.46 27.41 -28.90
CA CYS A 534 -11.77 26.17 -29.62
C CYS A 534 -13.16 26.18 -30.27
N GLY A 535 -14.03 27.13 -29.91
CA GLY A 535 -15.41 27.22 -30.44
C GLY A 535 -16.37 26.16 -29.93
N LEU A 536 -15.97 25.39 -28.90
CA LEU A 536 -16.83 24.42 -28.23
C LEU A 536 -17.75 25.13 -27.23
N LEU A 537 -18.95 24.57 -27.00
CA LEU A 537 -19.72 24.93 -25.82
C LEU A 537 -19.00 24.33 -24.61
N GLY A 538 -18.54 25.17 -23.69
CA GLY A 538 -17.96 24.71 -22.44
C GLY A 538 -18.43 25.51 -21.24
N THR A 539 -18.53 24.84 -20.11
CA THR A 539 -18.97 25.36 -18.83
C THR A 539 -17.91 25.09 -17.78
N MET A 540 -17.89 25.91 -16.72
CA MET A 540 -17.05 25.64 -15.56
C MET A 540 -17.89 25.60 -14.29
N VAL A 541 -17.67 24.54 -13.51
CA VAL A 541 -18.19 24.35 -12.16
C VAL A 541 -17.06 23.85 -11.28
N GLY A 542 -16.94 24.26 -10.02
CA GLY A 542 -15.81 23.82 -9.20
C GLY A 542 -15.90 24.05 -7.71
N HIS A 543 -15.31 23.10 -6.97
CA HIS A 543 -15.10 23.11 -5.52
C HIS A 543 -13.97 24.07 -5.10
N VAL A 544 -14.03 25.31 -5.59
CA VAL A 544 -12.90 26.26 -5.61
C VAL A 544 -12.27 26.59 -4.26
N GLY A 545 -12.92 26.28 -3.13
CA GLY A 545 -12.35 26.43 -1.80
C GLY A 545 -11.03 25.67 -1.59
N ASP A 546 -10.89 24.46 -2.14
CA ASP A 546 -9.66 23.68 -2.05
C ASP A 546 -8.74 23.83 -3.29
N GLY A 547 -9.12 24.70 -4.23
CA GLY A 547 -8.39 24.98 -5.47
C GLY A 547 -8.79 24.09 -6.65
N ASN A 548 -9.88 23.32 -6.52
CA ASN A 548 -10.41 22.45 -7.56
C ASN A 548 -11.47 23.11 -8.46
N PHE A 549 -11.45 22.76 -9.75
CA PHE A 549 -12.55 23.03 -10.68
C PHE A 549 -12.61 22.02 -11.83
N HIS A 550 -13.78 21.96 -12.46
CA HIS A 550 -14.08 21.11 -13.61
C HIS A 550 -14.40 21.99 -14.83
N GLY A 551 -13.70 21.76 -15.93
CA GLY A 551 -14.09 22.24 -17.25
C GLY A 551 -14.89 21.15 -17.96
N GLY A 552 -16.17 21.41 -18.25
CA GLY A 552 -17.02 20.52 -19.03
C GLY A 552 -17.18 21.06 -20.45
N THR A 553 -16.82 20.31 -21.48
CA THR A 553 -16.97 20.69 -22.89
C THR A 553 -17.87 19.72 -23.65
N PHE A 554 -18.73 20.25 -24.52
CA PHE A 554 -19.45 19.46 -25.52
C PHE A 554 -18.59 19.23 -26.74
N SER A 555 -18.59 17.98 -27.22
CA SER A 555 -18.06 17.57 -28.53
C SER A 555 -18.99 16.56 -29.18
#